data_AF-H9F8N1-F1
#
_entry.id   AF-H9F8N1-F1
#
_cell.length_a   1.000
_cell.length_b   1.000
_cell.length_c   1.000
_cell.angle_alpha   90.00
_cell.angle_beta   90.00
_cell.angle_gamma   90.00
#
_symmetry.space_group_name_H-M   'P 1'
#
loop_
_entity.id
_entity.type
_entity.pdbx_description
1 polymer ?
#
loop_
_entity_poly.entity_id
_entity_poly.type
_entity_poly.pdbx_seq_one_letter_code
_entity_poly.pdbx_strand_id
1 'polypeptide(L)'
;VSMAEVIGLLGGRYSEVDKVVEVCAAEPCNSLSTGLQCEMDPVSQTQASETLAVRGYSVIGWYHSHPAFDPNPSLRDIDTQAKYQSYFSRGGAKFIGMIVSPYNRNNPLPYSQITCLVISEEISADGSYRLPYKFEVQQMLEEPQWGLVFEKTRWIIEKYRLSHSSVPMDKIFRRDSDLTCLQKLLECMRKTLSKVTNCFMAEEFLTEIENLFLSNYKSNQENGVTEENCTKELLM
;
A
#
# COMPACT_ATOMS: atom_id res chain seq x y z
N VAL A 1 -5.62 3.82 -5.76
CA VAL A 1 -5.47 4.95 -4.79
C VAL A 1 -6.70 4.98 -3.93
N SER A 2 -6.56 4.72 -2.63
CA SER A 2 -7.68 4.71 -1.69
C SER A 2 -7.34 5.53 -0.44
N MET A 3 -8.30 6.29 0.05
CA MET A 3 -8.35 6.99 1.35
C MET A 3 -8.87 6.09 2.47
N ALA A 4 -9.44 4.93 2.14
CA ALA A 4 -9.69 3.86 3.10
C ALA A 4 -8.45 2.98 3.24
N GLU A 5 -8.28 2.37 4.41
CA GLU A 5 -7.23 1.39 4.66
C GLU A 5 -7.36 0.22 3.67
N VAL A 6 -6.22 -0.23 3.16
CA VAL A 6 -6.11 -1.42 2.31
C VAL A 6 -5.14 -2.38 2.95
N ILE A 7 -5.30 -3.68 2.71
CA ILE A 7 -4.49 -4.74 3.31
C ILE A 7 -4.06 -5.76 2.25
N GLY A 8 -2.94 -6.44 2.47
CA GLY A 8 -2.46 -7.50 1.60
C GLY A 8 -1.33 -8.31 2.20
N LEU A 9 -0.86 -9.30 1.44
CA LEU A 9 0.26 -10.17 1.80
C LEU A 9 1.57 -9.72 1.16
N LEU A 10 2.66 -9.96 1.88
CA LEU A 10 4.02 -9.79 1.40
C LEU A 10 4.63 -11.16 1.10
N GLY A 11 5.14 -11.31 -0.12
CA GLY A 11 5.85 -12.49 -0.58
C GLY A 11 7.34 -12.21 -0.75
N GLY A 12 8.16 -13.19 -0.39
CA GLY A 12 9.59 -13.01 -0.46
C GLY A 12 10.38 -14.23 -0.01
N ARG A 13 11.61 -13.95 0.43
CA ARG A 13 12.61 -14.95 0.81
C ARG A 13 13.27 -14.56 2.14
N TYR A 14 13.80 -15.57 2.83
CA TYR A 14 14.60 -15.37 4.02
C TYR A 14 15.96 -16.06 3.83
N SER A 15 17.04 -15.30 4.00
CA SER A 15 18.40 -15.85 4.10
C SER A 15 18.74 -16.08 5.57
N GLU A 16 18.84 -17.34 5.98
CA GLU A 16 19.32 -17.70 7.32
C GLU A 16 20.78 -17.29 7.54
N VAL A 17 21.59 -17.35 6.49
CA VAL A 17 23.03 -17.03 6.53
C VAL A 17 23.23 -15.54 6.79
N ASP A 18 22.56 -14.70 6.00
CA ASP A 18 22.71 -13.24 6.08
C ASP A 18 21.76 -12.62 7.11
N LYS A 19 20.79 -13.40 7.61
CA LYS A 19 19.68 -12.97 8.48
C LYS A 19 18.87 -11.83 7.85
N VAL A 20 18.70 -11.87 6.53
CA VAL A 20 17.97 -10.86 5.75
C VAL A 20 16.64 -11.43 5.26
N VAL A 21 15.57 -10.64 5.43
CA VAL A 21 14.26 -10.87 4.82
C VAL A 21 14.13 -9.97 3.60
N GLU A 22 13.90 -10.57 2.44
CA GLU A 22 13.71 -9.87 1.18
C GLU A 22 12.22 -9.86 0.83
N VAL A 23 11.64 -8.67 0.68
CA VAL A 23 10.26 -8.51 0.18
C VAL A 23 10.32 -8.33 -1.32
N CYS A 24 9.83 -9.32 -2.06
CA CYS A 24 9.93 -9.36 -3.53
C CYS A 24 8.59 -9.11 -4.24
N ALA A 25 7.47 -9.37 -3.55
CA ALA A 25 6.14 -9.19 -4.11
C ALA A 25 5.14 -8.74 -3.04
N ALA A 26 4.13 -7.98 -3.46
CA ALA A 26 2.99 -7.61 -2.65
C ALA A 26 1.70 -7.98 -3.37
N GLU A 27 0.81 -8.70 -2.69
CA GLU A 27 -0.47 -9.12 -3.24
C GLU A 27 -1.63 -8.53 -2.41
N PRO A 28 -2.47 -7.67 -3.01
CA PRO A 28 -3.58 -7.03 -2.33
C PRO A 28 -4.68 -8.04 -2.05
N CYS A 29 -5.26 -7.94 -0.86
CA CYS A 29 -6.41 -8.72 -0.44
C CYS A 29 -7.66 -7.84 -0.39
N ASN A 30 -8.82 -8.47 -0.35
CA ASN A 30 -10.05 -7.75 -0.03
C ASN A 30 -10.09 -7.50 1.47
N SER A 31 -10.54 -6.31 1.86
CA SER A 31 -10.74 -5.96 3.27
C SER A 31 -12.20 -6.13 3.64
N LEU A 32 -12.47 -6.82 4.75
CA LEU A 32 -13.77 -6.79 5.41
C LEU A 32 -13.81 -5.54 6.31
N SER A 33 -14.38 -4.45 5.81
CA SER A 33 -14.46 -3.20 6.56
C SER A 33 -15.75 -3.13 7.37
N THR A 34 -15.64 -3.18 8.70
CA THR A 34 -16.75 -2.87 9.63
C THR A 34 -16.71 -1.41 10.11
N GLY A 35 -16.05 -0.51 9.35
CA GLY A 35 -15.94 0.92 9.65
C GLY A 35 -14.83 1.31 10.63
N LEU A 36 -14.39 0.39 11.50
CA LEU A 36 -13.29 0.58 12.46
C LEU A 36 -12.11 -0.37 12.22
N GLN A 37 -12.22 -1.26 11.24
CA GLN A 37 -11.45 -2.48 11.17
C GLN A 37 -11.07 -2.77 9.72
N CYS A 38 -9.81 -3.09 9.48
CA CYS A 38 -9.32 -3.63 8.22
C CYS A 38 -8.83 -5.06 8.47
N GLU A 39 -9.71 -6.05 8.31
CA GLU A 39 -9.32 -7.45 8.34
C GLU A 39 -9.21 -8.01 6.93
N MET A 40 -8.27 -8.93 6.73
CA MET A 40 -8.09 -9.62 5.46
C MET A 40 -9.21 -10.65 5.27
N ASP A 41 -9.91 -10.59 4.14
CA ASP A 41 -10.89 -11.60 3.77
C ASP A 41 -10.19 -12.97 3.56
N PRO A 42 -10.61 -14.05 4.25
CA PRO A 42 -9.93 -15.34 4.20
C PRO A 42 -9.82 -15.97 2.80
N VAL A 43 -10.83 -15.74 1.95
CA VAL A 43 -10.81 -16.25 0.57
C VAL A 43 -9.74 -15.51 -0.22
N SER A 44 -9.72 -14.19 -0.16
CA SER A 44 -8.70 -13.37 -0.83
C SER A 44 -7.29 -13.58 -0.28
N GLN A 45 -7.15 -13.88 1.02
CA GLN A 45 -5.87 -14.26 1.63
C GLN A 45 -5.31 -15.54 0.99
N THR A 46 -6.16 -16.56 0.82
CA THR A 46 -5.78 -17.83 0.21
C THR A 46 -5.34 -17.63 -1.25
N GLN A 47 -6.12 -16.87 -2.02
CA GLN A 47 -5.79 -16.55 -3.42
C GLN A 47 -4.46 -15.76 -3.56
N ALA A 48 -4.23 -14.80 -2.67
CA ALA A 48 -2.98 -14.05 -2.64
C ALA A 48 -1.79 -14.95 -2.28
N SER A 49 -1.96 -15.86 -1.32
CA SER A 49 -0.96 -16.85 -0.95
C SER A 49 -0.60 -17.78 -2.12
N GLU A 50 -1.61 -18.29 -2.84
CA GLU A 50 -1.39 -19.11 -4.05
C GLU A 50 -0.67 -18.33 -5.15
N THR A 51 -1.04 -17.07 -5.35
CA THR A 51 -0.39 -16.19 -6.34
C THR A 51 1.10 -15.99 -6.03
N LEU A 52 1.43 -15.80 -4.75
CA LEU A 52 2.82 -15.71 -4.30
C LEU A 52 3.57 -17.03 -4.49
N ALA A 53 2.94 -18.16 -4.15
CA ALA A 53 3.53 -19.48 -4.28
C ALA A 53 3.83 -19.84 -5.75
N VAL A 54 2.93 -19.52 -6.69
CA VAL A 54 3.15 -19.72 -8.14
C VAL A 54 4.37 -18.94 -8.64
N ARG A 55 4.68 -17.79 -8.03
CA ARG A 55 5.89 -17.00 -8.33
C ARG A 55 7.13 -17.48 -7.56
N GLY A 56 7.03 -18.57 -6.79
CA GLY A 56 8.13 -19.12 -5.99
C GLY A 56 8.41 -18.37 -4.69
N TYR A 57 7.49 -17.53 -4.22
CA TYR A 57 7.65 -16.75 -2.99
C TYR A 57 6.92 -17.39 -1.81
N SER A 58 7.55 -17.33 -0.64
CA SER A 58 6.89 -17.66 0.63
C SER A 58 6.16 -16.43 1.16
N VAL A 59 5.04 -16.63 1.85
CA VAL A 59 4.38 -15.55 2.59
C VAL A 59 5.25 -15.20 3.80
N ILE A 60 5.76 -13.97 3.82
CA ILE A 60 6.70 -13.47 4.83
C ILE A 60 6.15 -12.28 5.62
N GLY A 61 4.91 -11.87 5.36
CA GLY A 61 4.32 -10.76 6.09
C GLY A 61 2.97 -10.32 5.55
N TRP A 62 2.46 -9.25 6.15
CA TRP A 62 1.33 -8.48 5.65
C TRP A 62 1.71 -7.01 5.54
N TYR A 63 0.93 -6.28 4.77
CA TYR A 63 0.96 -4.82 4.78
C TYR A 63 -0.45 -4.25 4.91
N HIS A 64 -0.58 -3.09 5.55
CA HIS A 64 -1.75 -2.24 5.37
C HIS A 64 -1.40 -0.76 5.25
N SER A 65 -2.38 0.06 4.87
CA SER A 65 -2.20 1.50 4.79
C SER A 65 -2.83 2.26 5.97
N HIS A 66 -2.16 3.31 6.42
CA HIS A 66 -2.74 4.41 7.19
C HIS A 66 -2.79 5.64 6.26
N PRO A 67 -3.85 5.83 5.46
CA PRO A 67 -3.81 6.73 4.29
C PRO A 67 -3.43 8.17 4.62
N ALA A 68 -3.87 8.69 5.76
CA ALA A 68 -3.77 10.12 6.10
C ALA A 68 -3.22 10.40 7.52
N PHE A 69 -2.64 9.41 8.20
CA PHE A 69 -2.12 9.53 9.56
C PHE A 69 -0.87 8.66 9.76
N ASP A 70 -0.20 8.81 10.90
CA ASP A 70 1.11 8.20 11.14
C ASP A 70 1.06 6.66 11.07
N PRO A 71 2.11 6.01 10.50
CA PRO A 71 2.18 4.55 10.38
C PRO A 71 2.63 3.90 11.70
N ASN A 72 2.06 4.33 12.82
CA ASN A 72 2.30 3.71 14.14
C ASN A 72 1.29 2.57 14.33
N PRO A 73 1.73 1.37 14.77
CA PRO A 73 0.83 0.24 14.94
C PRO A 73 -0.18 0.53 16.06
N SER A 74 -1.44 0.18 15.82
CA SER A 74 -2.46 0.09 16.86
C SER A 74 -2.24 -1.13 17.75
N LEU A 75 -2.90 -1.19 18.91
CA LEU A 75 -2.88 -2.38 19.78
C LEU A 75 -3.34 -3.64 19.03
N ARG A 76 -4.29 -3.49 18.10
CA ARG A 76 -4.77 -4.61 17.29
C ARG A 76 -3.73 -5.07 16.28
N ASP A 77 -2.97 -4.16 15.70
CA ASP A 77 -1.91 -4.49 14.74
C ASP A 77 -0.81 -5.28 15.46
N ILE A 78 -0.50 -4.88 16.70
CA ILE A 78 0.40 -5.58 17.59
C ILE A 78 -0.11 -7.01 17.85
N ASP A 79 -1.37 -7.17 18.25
CA ASP A 79 -1.96 -8.49 18.50
C ASP A 79 -1.99 -9.37 17.25
N THR A 80 -2.36 -8.79 16.11
CA THR A 80 -2.43 -9.48 14.82
C THR A 80 -1.05 -9.94 14.37
N GLN A 81 -0.06 -9.05 14.46
CA GLN A 81 1.31 -9.38 14.14
C GLN A 81 1.87 -10.45 15.08
N ALA A 82 1.63 -10.36 16.39
CA ALA A 82 2.09 -11.38 17.34
C ALA A 82 1.51 -12.77 17.03
N LYS A 83 0.22 -12.84 16.69
CA LYS A 83 -0.46 -14.09 16.28
C LYS A 83 0.16 -14.67 15.01
N TYR A 84 0.30 -13.87 13.94
CA TYR A 84 0.89 -14.37 12.70
C TYR A 84 2.36 -14.74 12.87
N GLN A 85 3.14 -13.92 13.55
CA GLN A 85 4.54 -14.20 13.82
C GLN A 85 4.72 -15.53 14.55
N SER A 86 3.90 -15.79 15.58
CA SER A 86 3.87 -17.08 16.26
C SER A 86 3.51 -18.22 15.32
N TYR A 87 2.42 -18.07 14.54
CA TYR A 87 1.96 -19.09 13.61
C TYR A 87 3.02 -19.48 12.56
N PHE A 88 3.60 -18.50 11.87
CA PHE A 88 4.59 -18.73 10.82
C PHE A 88 5.95 -19.19 11.37
N SER A 89 6.32 -18.77 12.59
CA SER A 89 7.57 -19.23 13.23
C SER A 89 7.60 -20.74 13.48
N ARG A 90 6.45 -21.42 13.59
CA ARG A 90 6.35 -22.89 13.72
C ARG A 90 6.92 -23.62 12.51
N GLY A 91 6.88 -22.99 11.34
CA GLY A 91 7.51 -23.48 10.11
C GLY A 91 8.92 -22.94 9.88
N GLY A 92 9.51 -22.26 10.86
CA GLY A 92 10.83 -21.61 10.76
C GLY A 92 10.80 -20.25 10.04
N ALA A 93 9.66 -19.80 9.52
CA ALA A 93 9.56 -18.56 8.76
C ALA A 93 9.60 -17.32 9.67
N LYS A 94 10.30 -16.28 9.21
CA LYS A 94 10.19 -14.92 9.75
C LYS A 94 8.99 -14.23 9.12
N PHE A 95 8.26 -13.46 9.93
CA PHE A 95 7.03 -12.83 9.49
C PHE A 95 6.99 -11.37 9.96
N ILE A 96 6.80 -10.43 9.04
CA ILE A 96 6.84 -8.97 9.30
C ILE A 96 5.48 -8.31 9.07
N GLY A 97 5.23 -7.23 9.81
CA GLY A 97 4.13 -6.30 9.53
C GLY A 97 4.64 -5.01 8.90
N MET A 98 3.96 -4.51 7.87
CA MET A 98 4.31 -3.25 7.22
C MET A 98 3.14 -2.28 7.16
N ILE A 99 3.33 -1.06 7.68
CA ILE A 99 2.32 0.00 7.66
C ILE A 99 2.82 1.13 6.78
N VAL A 100 2.03 1.48 5.76
CA VAL A 100 2.38 2.52 4.79
C VAL A 100 1.45 3.73 4.95
N SER A 101 2.03 4.90 5.15
CA SER A 101 1.30 6.17 5.22
C SER A 101 1.63 7.06 4.02
N PRO A 102 0.78 7.08 2.98
CA PRO A 102 1.04 7.80 1.74
C PRO A 102 0.69 9.29 1.79
N TYR A 103 -0.35 9.71 2.50
CA TYR A 103 -0.88 11.08 2.42
C TYR A 103 -1.08 11.73 3.80
N ASN A 104 -0.30 11.32 4.80
CA ASN A 104 -0.26 11.99 6.09
C ASN A 104 0.12 13.47 5.93
N ARG A 105 -0.78 14.36 6.32
CA ARG A 105 -0.59 15.81 6.21
C ARG A 105 0.46 16.34 7.18
N ASN A 106 0.79 15.61 8.22
CA ASN A 106 1.83 16.00 9.18
C ASN A 106 3.24 15.65 8.68
N ASN A 107 3.36 14.82 7.65
CA ASN A 107 4.64 14.49 7.06
C ASN A 107 5.13 15.67 6.21
N PRO A 108 6.26 16.32 6.53
CA PRO A 108 6.77 17.45 5.77
C PRO A 108 7.30 17.04 4.38
N LEU A 109 7.71 15.78 4.21
CA LEU A 109 8.34 15.28 2.99
C LEU A 109 7.30 14.75 1.97
N PRO A 110 7.57 14.82 0.66
CA PRO A 110 6.70 14.27 -0.38
C PRO A 110 6.84 12.75 -0.55
N TYR A 111 7.29 12.03 0.48
CA TYR A 111 7.56 10.59 0.44
C TYR A 111 6.65 9.86 1.42
N SER A 112 6.13 8.69 1.04
CA SER A 112 5.34 7.87 1.95
C SER A 112 6.18 7.45 3.15
N GLN A 113 5.60 7.49 4.35
CA GLN A 113 6.23 6.94 5.54
C GLN A 113 5.94 5.45 5.63
N ILE A 114 6.93 4.65 6.01
CA ILE A 114 6.80 3.21 6.13
C ILE A 114 7.31 2.79 7.51
N THR A 115 6.53 1.98 8.20
CA THR A 115 6.95 1.26 9.40
C THR A 115 6.96 -0.22 9.07
N CYS A 116 8.12 -0.86 9.20
CA CYS A 116 8.25 -2.32 9.17
C CYS A 116 8.51 -2.79 10.60
N LEU A 117 7.79 -3.81 11.07
CA LEU A 117 7.84 -4.23 12.47
C LEU A 117 7.71 -5.73 12.69
N VAL A 118 8.26 -6.18 13.81
CA VAL A 118 7.97 -7.47 14.47
C VAL A 118 7.56 -7.19 15.92
N ILE A 119 6.94 -8.16 16.58
CA ILE A 119 6.56 -8.02 17.99
C ILE A 119 7.54 -8.79 18.86
N SER A 120 8.12 -8.13 19.85
CA SER A 120 9.00 -8.76 20.84
C SER A 120 8.19 -9.54 21.89
N GLU A 121 8.89 -10.33 22.71
CA GLU A 121 8.29 -10.93 23.91
C GLU A 121 8.24 -9.96 25.11
N GLU A 122 8.84 -8.76 24.98
CA GLU A 122 8.79 -7.74 26.02
C GLU A 122 7.39 -7.11 26.10
N ILE A 123 6.95 -6.83 27.31
CA ILE A 123 5.64 -6.23 27.60
C ILE A 123 5.85 -4.79 28.04
N SER A 124 4.91 -3.91 27.67
CA SER A 124 4.85 -2.54 28.13
C SER A 124 4.86 -2.45 29.66
N ALA A 125 5.30 -1.31 30.19
CA ALA A 125 5.47 -1.11 31.65
C ALA A 125 4.16 -1.29 32.45
N ASP A 126 3.02 -1.04 31.82
CA ASP A 126 1.67 -1.23 32.38
C ASP A 126 1.07 -2.62 32.10
N GLY A 127 1.80 -3.49 31.41
CA GLY A 127 1.35 -4.86 31.10
C GLY A 127 0.34 -4.96 29.96
N SER A 128 0.02 -3.87 29.26
CA SER A 128 -1.12 -3.81 28.35
C SER A 128 -0.85 -4.37 26.95
N TYR A 129 0.40 -4.30 26.44
CA TYR A 129 0.74 -4.82 25.11
C TYR A 129 2.20 -5.25 25.00
N ARG A 130 2.49 -6.04 23.95
CA ARG A 130 3.86 -6.43 23.59
C ARG A 130 4.55 -5.35 22.78
N LEU A 131 5.82 -5.10 23.05
CA LEU A 131 6.54 -3.99 22.42
C LEU A 131 6.87 -4.30 20.94
N PRO A 132 6.48 -3.43 19.99
CA PRO A 132 6.87 -3.55 18.60
C PRO A 132 8.33 -3.13 18.41
N TYR A 133 9.09 -3.94 17.67
CA TYR A 133 10.43 -3.61 17.22
C TYR A 133 10.39 -3.15 15.76
N LYS A 134 10.84 -1.92 15.49
CA LYS A 134 10.84 -1.32 14.16
C LYS A 134 12.16 -1.61 13.42
N PHE A 135 12.05 -2.02 12.16
CA PHE A 135 13.19 -2.20 11.27
C PHE A 135 13.42 -0.99 10.38
N GLU A 136 14.69 -0.77 10.04
CA GLU A 136 15.07 0.07 8.91
C GLU A 136 14.91 -0.72 7.61
N VAL A 137 14.10 -0.19 6.69
CA VAL A 137 13.87 -0.82 5.38
C VAL A 137 14.90 -0.29 4.40
N GLN A 138 15.60 -1.20 3.73
CA GLN A 138 16.53 -0.89 2.66
C GLN A 138 15.91 -1.28 1.31
N GLN A 139 16.17 -0.45 0.29
CA GLN A 139 15.75 -0.74 -1.07
C GLN A 139 16.76 -1.69 -1.71
N MET A 140 16.24 -2.72 -2.38
CA MET A 140 17.08 -3.62 -3.18
C MET A 140 17.66 -2.86 -4.39
N LEU A 141 18.85 -3.27 -4.81
CA LEU A 141 19.51 -2.72 -6.00
C LEU A 141 19.07 -3.43 -7.29
N GLU A 142 18.39 -4.58 -7.16
CA GLU A 142 17.85 -5.34 -8.29
C GLU A 142 16.73 -4.57 -8.99
N GLU A 143 16.66 -4.74 -10.31
CA GLU A 143 15.58 -4.13 -11.08
C GLU A 143 14.24 -4.84 -10.82
N PRO A 144 13.14 -4.09 -10.66
CA PRO A 144 11.83 -4.70 -10.57
C PRO A 144 11.47 -5.36 -11.90
N GLN A 145 10.56 -6.32 -11.85
CA GLN A 145 9.91 -6.85 -13.06
C GLN A 145 8.93 -5.81 -13.61
N TRP A 146 9.45 -4.83 -14.36
CA TRP A 146 8.73 -3.63 -14.81
C TRP A 146 7.33 -3.93 -15.37
N GLY A 147 7.23 -4.88 -16.31
CA GLY A 147 5.94 -5.26 -16.90
C GLY A 147 4.94 -5.85 -15.90
N LEU A 148 5.40 -6.67 -14.94
CA LEU A 148 4.54 -7.23 -13.90
C LEU A 148 4.05 -6.14 -12.94
N VAL A 149 4.95 -5.23 -12.53
CA VAL A 149 4.60 -4.11 -11.66
C VAL A 149 3.63 -3.16 -12.38
N PHE A 150 3.82 -2.92 -13.67
CA PHE A 150 2.93 -2.09 -14.47
C PHE A 150 1.52 -2.68 -14.59
N GLU A 151 1.42 -3.95 -14.96
CA GLU A 151 0.12 -4.64 -15.06
C GLU A 151 -0.61 -4.70 -13.71
N LYS A 152 0.14 -4.90 -12.62
CA LYS A 152 -0.42 -4.82 -11.27
C LYS A 152 -0.93 -3.42 -10.96
N THR A 153 -0.18 -2.38 -11.36
CA THR A 153 -0.57 -0.98 -11.17
C THR A 153 -1.85 -0.67 -11.92
N ARG A 154 -1.96 -1.09 -13.19
CA ARG A 154 -3.18 -0.98 -13.99
C ARG A 154 -4.38 -1.61 -13.30
N TRP A 155 -4.25 -2.86 -12.87
CA TRP A 155 -5.32 -3.56 -12.17
C TRP A 155 -5.75 -2.84 -10.87
N ILE A 156 -4.80 -2.33 -10.08
CA ILE A 156 -5.11 -1.57 -8.85
C ILE A 156 -5.88 -0.29 -9.20
N ILE A 157 -5.46 0.44 -10.23
CA ILE A 157 -6.14 1.67 -10.65
C ILE A 157 -7.58 1.35 -11.06
N GLU A 158 -7.76 0.34 -11.92
CA GLU A 158 -9.09 -0.09 -12.38
C GLU A 158 -9.99 -0.52 -11.23
N LYS A 159 -9.47 -1.30 -10.28
CA LYS A 159 -10.21 -1.78 -9.11
C LYS A 159 -10.70 -0.63 -8.21
N TYR A 160 -9.86 0.36 -7.96
CA TYR A 160 -10.15 1.40 -6.96
C TYR A 160 -10.65 2.73 -7.55
N ARG A 161 -10.56 2.97 -8.87
CA ARG A 161 -10.93 4.28 -9.47
C ARG A 161 -12.37 4.70 -9.20
N LEU A 162 -13.30 3.74 -9.13
CA LEU A 162 -14.73 3.99 -8.87
C LEU A 162 -15.12 3.80 -7.40
N SER A 163 -14.15 3.54 -6.52
CA SER A 163 -14.44 3.39 -5.09
C SER A 163 -14.78 4.75 -4.48
N HIS A 164 -15.73 4.77 -3.54
CA HIS A 164 -16.06 5.97 -2.77
C HIS A 164 -14.86 6.54 -1.99
N SER A 165 -13.90 5.68 -1.67
CA SER A 165 -12.66 6.06 -1.02
C SER A 165 -11.55 6.43 -2.01
N SER A 166 -11.82 6.62 -3.30
CA SER A 166 -10.77 6.96 -4.27
C SER A 166 -10.05 8.27 -3.90
N VAL A 167 -8.73 8.31 -4.08
CA VAL A 167 -7.94 9.53 -3.79
C VAL A 167 -8.11 10.51 -4.96
N PRO A 168 -8.39 11.79 -4.70
CA PRO A 168 -8.45 12.80 -5.75
C PRO A 168 -7.05 13.13 -6.25
N MET A 169 -6.63 12.44 -7.32
CA MET A 169 -5.26 12.48 -7.84
C MET A 169 -4.83 13.84 -8.38
N ASP A 170 -5.78 14.65 -8.83
CA ASP A 170 -5.63 16.00 -9.36
C ASP A 170 -5.60 17.09 -8.28
N LYS A 171 -5.99 16.77 -7.04
CA LYS A 171 -6.00 17.74 -5.94
C LYS A 171 -4.67 17.80 -5.22
N ILE A 172 -4.37 18.98 -4.67
CA ILE A 172 -3.21 19.24 -3.82
C ILE A 172 -3.23 18.31 -2.59
N PHE A 173 -2.12 17.63 -2.34
CA PHE A 173 -2.07 16.61 -1.28
C PHE A 173 -2.04 17.22 0.14
N ARG A 174 -1.50 18.44 0.29
CA ARG A 174 -1.35 19.17 1.57
C ARG A 174 -1.37 20.68 1.32
N ARG A 175 -1.96 21.47 2.22
CA ARG A 175 -2.23 22.92 2.01
C ARG A 175 -0.99 23.77 1.71
N ASP A 176 0.15 23.40 2.27
CA ASP A 176 1.46 24.06 2.14
C ASP A 176 2.38 23.36 1.13
N SER A 177 1.82 22.53 0.24
CA SER A 177 2.54 21.85 -0.84
C SER A 177 2.02 22.29 -2.19
N ASP A 178 2.90 22.37 -3.17
CA ASP A 178 2.57 22.65 -4.56
C ASP A 178 2.27 21.36 -5.37
N LEU A 179 2.37 20.19 -4.74
CA LEU A 179 2.17 18.90 -5.43
C LEU A 179 0.72 18.40 -5.30
N THR A 180 0.20 17.87 -6.40
CA THR A 180 -1.00 17.04 -6.40
C THR A 180 -0.74 15.67 -5.78
N CYS A 181 -1.81 14.94 -5.43
CA CYS A 181 -1.71 13.56 -4.95
C CYS A 181 -1.00 12.63 -5.95
N LEU A 182 -1.19 12.85 -7.26
CA LEU A 182 -0.47 12.13 -8.31
C LEU A 182 1.02 12.50 -8.36
N GLN A 183 1.33 13.79 -8.37
CA GLN A 183 2.73 14.26 -8.40
C GLN A 183 3.50 13.76 -7.18
N LYS A 184 2.87 13.77 -5.99
CA LYS A 184 3.45 13.20 -4.77
C LYS A 184 3.68 11.69 -4.89
N LEU A 185 2.75 10.95 -5.49
CA LEU A 185 2.93 9.52 -5.74
C LEU A 185 4.15 9.28 -6.62
N LEU A 186 4.24 9.98 -7.76
CA LEU A 186 5.34 9.88 -8.70
C LEU A 186 6.68 10.25 -8.06
N GLU A 187 6.72 11.31 -7.23
CA GLU A 187 7.93 11.72 -6.51
C GLU A 187 8.39 10.66 -5.50
N CYS A 188 7.44 10.01 -4.82
CA CYS A 188 7.76 8.88 -3.94
C CYS A 188 8.29 7.67 -4.70
N MET A 189 7.73 7.37 -5.88
CA MET A 189 8.20 6.27 -6.72
C MET A 189 9.58 6.58 -7.31
N ARG A 190 9.81 7.80 -7.80
CA ARG A 190 11.11 8.26 -8.28
C ARG A 190 12.20 8.11 -7.24
N LYS A 191 11.96 8.56 -6.00
CA LYS A 191 12.90 8.34 -4.90
C LYS A 191 13.18 6.85 -4.68
N THR A 192 12.16 6.01 -4.77
CA THR A 192 12.29 4.56 -4.57
C THR A 192 13.09 3.88 -5.67
N LEU A 193 12.95 4.37 -6.91
CA LEU A 193 13.66 3.86 -8.07
C LEU A 193 15.02 4.55 -8.29
N SER A 194 15.38 5.57 -7.51
CA SER A 194 16.61 6.35 -7.70
C SER A 194 17.91 5.53 -7.65
N LYS A 195 17.86 4.33 -7.08
CA LYS A 195 19.01 3.43 -6.93
C LYS A 195 19.07 2.31 -7.97
N VAL A 196 18.07 2.20 -8.85
CA VAL A 196 18.09 1.19 -9.91
C VAL A 196 19.13 1.55 -10.97
N THR A 197 19.72 0.54 -11.59
CA THR A 197 20.81 0.73 -12.57
C THR A 197 20.32 1.47 -13.81
N ASN A 198 19.10 1.17 -14.27
CA ASN A 198 18.54 1.76 -15.49
C ASN A 198 17.58 2.93 -15.19
N CYS A 199 18.15 4.13 -15.03
CA CYS A 199 17.36 5.34 -14.76
C CYS A 199 16.42 5.72 -15.92
N PHE A 200 16.77 5.40 -17.16
CA PHE A 200 15.93 5.66 -18.33
C PHE A 200 14.63 4.85 -18.25
N MET A 201 14.73 3.54 -17.99
CA MET A 201 13.56 2.68 -17.81
C MET A 201 12.71 3.11 -16.62
N ALA A 202 13.33 3.59 -15.53
CA ALA A 202 12.61 4.10 -14.38
C ALA A 202 11.76 5.34 -14.74
N GLU A 203 12.31 6.31 -15.48
CA GLU A 203 11.55 7.51 -15.89
C GLU A 203 10.48 7.20 -16.97
N GLU A 204 10.75 6.28 -17.89
CA GLU A 204 9.75 5.78 -18.85
C GLU A 204 8.57 5.15 -18.09
N PHE A 205 8.85 4.25 -17.15
CA PHE A 205 7.85 3.61 -16.30
C PHE A 205 7.02 4.62 -15.49
N LEU A 206 7.65 5.65 -14.92
CA LEU A 206 6.95 6.72 -14.21
C LEU A 206 6.02 7.51 -15.15
N THR A 207 6.47 7.77 -16.37
CA THR A 207 5.68 8.46 -17.40
C THR A 207 4.46 7.63 -17.81
N GLU A 208 4.62 6.31 -17.98
CA GLU A 208 3.50 5.41 -18.27
C GLU A 208 2.47 5.39 -17.13
N ILE A 209 2.92 5.35 -15.87
CA ILE A 209 2.04 5.43 -14.71
C ILE A 209 1.28 6.76 -14.67
N GLU A 210 1.96 7.87 -14.91
CA GLU A 210 1.32 9.19 -14.94
C GLU A 210 0.21 9.23 -16.01
N ASN A 211 0.52 8.79 -17.23
CA ASN A 211 -0.44 8.72 -18.32
C ASN A 211 -1.66 7.85 -17.98
N LEU A 212 -1.44 6.71 -17.33
CA LEU A 212 -2.49 5.80 -16.90
C LEU A 212 -3.43 6.43 -15.87
N PHE A 213 -2.91 7.25 -14.96
CA PHE A 213 -3.75 8.04 -14.05
C PHE A 213 -4.51 9.13 -14.79
N LEU A 214 -3.85 9.87 -15.68
CA LEU A 214 -4.48 10.96 -16.41
C LEU A 214 -5.61 10.47 -17.33
N SER A 215 -5.44 9.34 -18.02
CA SER A 215 -6.50 8.76 -18.88
C SER A 215 -7.72 8.31 -18.08
N ASN A 216 -7.49 7.67 -16.94
CA ASN A 216 -8.55 7.03 -16.17
C ASN A 216 -9.35 8.01 -15.29
N TYR A 217 -8.78 9.18 -14.98
CA TYR A 217 -9.46 10.21 -14.17
C TYR A 217 -10.03 11.36 -15.02
N LYS A 218 -9.50 11.64 -16.23
CA LYS A 218 -10.12 12.60 -17.16
C LYS A 218 -11.48 12.11 -17.70
N SER A 219 -11.59 10.81 -18.02
CA SER A 219 -12.84 10.20 -18.49
C SER A 219 -14.00 10.26 -17.49
N ASN A 220 -13.74 10.51 -16.21
CA ASN A 220 -14.78 10.67 -15.19
C ASN A 220 -15.33 12.11 -15.10
N GLN A 221 -14.61 13.14 -15.58
CA GLN A 221 -15.13 14.51 -15.58
C GLN A 221 -16.10 14.76 -16.76
N GLU A 222 -15.91 14.08 -17.89
CA GLU A 222 -16.81 14.21 -19.05
C GLU A 222 -18.16 13.50 -18.85
N ASN A 223 -18.24 12.49 -17.99
CA ASN A 223 -19.48 11.76 -17.70
C ASN A 223 -20.31 12.37 -16.54
N GLY A 224 -19.86 13.49 -15.96
CA GLY A 224 -20.48 14.12 -14.78
C GLY A 224 -21.38 15.32 -15.07
N VAL A 225 -21.67 15.65 -16.33
CA VAL A 225 -22.49 16.81 -16.69
C VAL A 225 -23.66 16.39 -17.58
N THR A 226 -24.73 15.88 -16.97
CA THR A 226 -26.13 16.05 -17.43
C THR A 226 -27.07 15.46 -16.38
N GLU A 227 -27.41 16.24 -15.35
CA GLU A 227 -28.66 16.04 -14.60
C GLU A 227 -29.02 17.31 -13.81
N GLU A 228 -29.15 18.44 -14.49
CA GLU A 228 -29.84 19.62 -13.93
C GLU A 228 -30.36 20.49 -15.07
N ASN A 229 -31.60 20.24 -15.50
CA ASN A 229 -32.59 21.21 -16.00
C ASN A 229 -33.74 20.51 -16.72
N CYS A 230 -34.70 19.95 -15.96
CA CYS A 230 -36.04 19.70 -16.50
C CYS A 230 -37.09 19.64 -15.37
N THR A 231 -37.25 20.73 -14.62
CA THR A 231 -38.38 20.90 -13.68
C THR A 231 -38.73 22.37 -13.46
N LYS A 232 -38.81 23.15 -14.54
CA LYS A 232 -39.50 24.45 -14.52
C LYS A 232 -40.14 24.72 -15.88
N GLU A 233 -41.27 24.05 -16.14
CA GLU A 233 -42.38 24.57 -16.94
C GLU A 233 -43.46 23.47 -17.03
N LEU A 234 -44.43 23.50 -16.12
CA LEU A 234 -45.85 23.33 -16.42
C LEU A 234 -46.67 23.49 -15.13
N LEU A 235 -47.82 24.17 -15.24
CA LEU A 235 -48.85 24.49 -14.24
C LEU A 235 -48.72 25.87 -13.56
N MET A 236 -48.82 26.91 -14.39
CA MET A 236 -49.91 27.89 -14.25
C MET A 236 -50.88 27.71 -15.41
#